data_AF-A0A937BXC8-F1
#
_entry.id   AF-A0A937BXC8-F1
#
_cell.length_a   1.000
_cell.length_b   1.000
_cell.length_c   1.000
_cell.angle_alpha   90.00
_cell.angle_beta   90.00
_cell.angle_gamma   90.00
#
_symmetry.space_group_name_H-M   'P 1'
#
loop_
_entity.id
_entity.type
_entity.pdbx_description
1 polymer ?
#
loop_
_entity_poly.entity_id
_entity_poly.type
_entity_poly.pdbx_seq_one_letter_code
_entity_poly.pdbx_strand_id
1 'polypeptide(L)' 'MQDLIQRLMAEGLNEQQAYKAIEVIKNFTKEKFPLFGGAIDKLFDKYSPKNEEDYLD' A
#
# COMPACT_ATOMS: atom_id res chain seq x y z
N MET A 1 -0.93 -7.43 2.30
CA MET A 1 0.08 -6.34 2.32
C MET A 1 1.20 -6.61 3.32
N GLN A 2 0.95 -7.31 4.43
CA GLN A 2 1.97 -7.60 5.44
C GLN A 2 3.18 -8.39 4.92
N ASP A 3 2.97 -9.41 4.07
CA ASP A 3 4.08 -10.13 3.40
C ASP A 3 4.94 -9.20 2.53
N LEU A 4 4.32 -8.25 1.81
CA LEU A 4 5.05 -7.26 1.01
C LEU A 4 5.86 -6.30 1.89
N ILE A 5 5.29 -5.85 3.01
CA ILE A 5 5.99 -4.99 3.98
C ILE A 5 7.20 -5.71 4.55
N GLN A 6 7.06 -6.99 4.93
CA GLN A 6 8.17 -7.81 5.44
C GLN A 6 9.26 -7.98 4.38
N ARG A 7 8.91 -8.21 3.11
CA ARG A 7 9.87 -8.27 2.01
C ARG A 7 10.62 -6.94 1.84
N LEU A 8 9.91 -5.82 1.84
CA LEU A 8 10.52 -4.50 1.73
C LEU A 8 11.46 -4.21 2.91
N MET A 9 11.07 -4.61 4.12
CA MET A 9 11.93 -4.47 5.30
C MET A 9 13.17 -5.36 5.24
N ALA A 10 13.06 -6.57 4.69
CA ALA A 10 14.20 -7.46 4.46
C ALA A 10 15.22 -6.87 3.47
N GLU A 11 14.78 -5.99 2.56
CA GLU A 11 15.64 -5.21 1.66
C GLU A 11 16.26 -3.96 2.32
N GLY A 12 16.06 -3.76 3.63
CA GLY A 12 16.71 -2.70 4.41
C GLY A 12 15.86 -1.46 4.64
N LEU A 13 14.57 -1.47 4.27
CA LEU A 13 13.66 -0.39 4.62
C LEU A 13 13.19 -0.54 6.07
N ASN A 14 12.99 0.56 6.77
CA ASN A 14 12.17 0.53 7.98
C ASN A 14 10.67 0.42 7.62
N GLU A 15 9.83 0.16 8.62
CA GLU A 15 8.40 -0.04 8.42
C GLU A 15 7.71 1.17 7.75
N GLN A 16 8.03 2.40 8.18
CA GLN A 16 7.48 3.62 7.60
C GLN A 16 7.88 3.79 6.12
N GLN A 17 9.12 3.48 5.79
CA GLN A 17 9.63 3.51 4.42
C GLN A 17 8.95 2.45 3.55
N ALA A 18 8.68 1.25 4.08
CA ALA A 18 7.97 0.20 3.36
C ALA A 18 6.53 0.63 3.03
N TYR A 19 5.81 1.21 3.99
CA TYR A 19 4.49 1.80 3.74
C TYR A 19 4.54 2.89 2.66
N LYS A 20 5.52 3.79 2.74
CA LYS A 20 5.66 4.87 1.76
C LYS A 20 5.99 4.34 0.36
N ALA A 21 6.82 3.31 0.25
CA ALA A 21 7.16 2.69 -1.02
C ALA A 21 5.90 2.08 -1.70
N ILE A 22 5.07 1.39 -0.93
CA ILE A 22 3.80 0.83 -1.38
C ILE A 22 2.85 1.93 -1.88
N GLU A 23 2.76 3.06 -1.17
CA GLU A 23 1.96 4.22 -1.57
C GLU A 23 2.45 4.84 -2.90
N VAL A 24 3.77 5.02 -3.05
CA VAL A 24 4.38 5.54 -4.28
C VAL A 24 4.08 4.62 -5.46
N ILE A 25 4.19 3.30 -5.29
CA ILE A 25 3.86 2.32 -6.33
C ILE A 25 2.36 2.36 -6.68
N LYS A 26 1.47 2.49 -5.70
CA LYS A 26 0.02 2.65 -5.93
C LYS A 26 -0.23 3.84 -6.85
N ASN A 27 0.30 5.01 -6.48
CA ASN A 27 0.07 6.26 -7.21
C ASN A 27 0.68 6.20 -8.61
N PHE A 28 1.92 5.73 -8.73
CA PHE A 28 2.58 5.53 -10.03
C PHE A 28 1.77 4.60 -10.94
N THR A 29 1.27 3.48 -10.41
CA THR A 29 0.48 2.52 -11.20
C THR A 29 -0.84 3.13 -11.64
N LYS A 30 -1.51 3.92 -10.80
CA LYS A 30 -2.75 4.63 -11.16
C LYS A 30 -2.50 5.65 -12.28
N GLU A 31 -1.39 6.38 -12.22
CA GLU A 31 -1.01 7.34 -13.27
C GLU A 31 -0.72 6.66 -14.61
N LYS A 32 -0.02 5.51 -14.59
CA LYS A 32 0.31 4.77 -15.82
C LYS A 32 -0.86 3.96 -16.38
N PHE A 33 -1.77 3.53 -15.52
CA PHE A 33 -2.89 2.68 -15.90
C PHE A 33 -4.23 3.24 -15.39
N PRO A 34 -4.65 4.42 -15.85
CA PRO A 34 -5.81 5.14 -15.31
C PRO A 34 -7.14 4.37 -15.48
N LEU A 35 -7.26 3.54 -16.52
CA LEU A 35 -8.41 2.66 -16.74
C LEU A 35 -8.63 1.68 -15.58
N PHE A 36 -7.57 1.32 -14.85
CA PHE A 36 -7.63 0.40 -13.72
C PHE A 36 -7.59 1.11 -12.35
N GLY A 37 -7.63 2.45 -12.32
CA GLY A 37 -7.46 3.24 -11.09
C GLY A 37 -8.39 2.80 -9.96
N GLY A 38 -9.69 2.64 -10.24
CA GLY A 38 -10.65 2.19 -9.23
C GLY A 38 -10.47 0.73 -8.78
N ALA A 39 -9.93 -0.14 -9.63
CA ALA A 39 -9.61 -1.52 -9.23
C ALA A 39 -8.35 -1.58 -8.36
N ILE A 40 -7.36 -0.75 -8.68
CA ILE A 40 -6.14 -0.56 -7.88
C ILE A 40 -6.50 -0.02 -6.50
N ASP A 41 -7.37 0.98 -6.41
CA ASP A 41 -7.84 1.49 -5.11
C ASP A 41 -8.47 0.39 -4.26
N LYS A 42 -9.44 -0.35 -4.81
CA LYS A 42 -10.09 -1.49 -4.11
C LYS A 42 -9.11 -2.56 -3.66
N LEU A 43 -8.09 -2.85 -4.48
CA LEU A 43 -7.05 -3.83 -4.13
C LEU A 43 -6.26 -3.34 -2.91
N PHE A 44 -5.79 -2.10 -2.94
CA PHE A 44 -5.01 -1.55 -1.84
C PHE A 44 -5.87 -1.42 -0.57
N ASP A 45 -7.11 -0.96 -0.65
CA ASP A 45 -7.99 -0.82 0.51
C ASP A 45 -8.30 -2.18 1.18
N LYS A 46 -8.45 -3.24 0.38
CA LYS A 46 -8.70 -4.59 0.90
C LYS A 46 -7.51 -5.18 1.66
N TYR A 47 -6.29 -4.82 1.26
CA TYR A 47 -5.08 -5.45 1.75
C TYR A 47 -4.22 -4.56 2.65
N SER A 48 -4.42 -3.23 2.61
CA SER A 48 -3.77 -2.29 3.51
C SER A 48 -3.99 -2.74 4.96
N PRO A 49 -2.96 -2.62 5.82
CA PRO A 49 -3.18 -2.83 7.24
C PRO A 49 -4.26 -1.84 7.67
N LYS A 50 -5.33 -2.36 8.26
CA LYS A 50 -6.33 -1.52 8.92
C LYS A 50 -5.62 -0.90 10.10
N ASN A 51 -5.46 0.43 10.10
CA ASN A 51 -5.12 1.11 11.33
C ASN A 51 -6.25 0.85 12.32
N GLU A 52 -5.92 0.41 13.53
CA GLU A 52 -6.92 0.24 14.61
C GLU A 52 -7.63 1.58 14.94
N GLU A 53 -7.06 2.71 14.52
CA GLU A 53 -7.64 4.05 14.63
C GLU A 53 -8.91 4.25 13.77
N ASP A 54 -9.10 3.51 12.66
CA ASP A 54 -10.30 3.61 11.82
C ASP A 54 -11.53 2.90 12.42
N TYR A 55 -11.40 2.25 13.59
CA TYR A 55 -12.51 1.59 14.29
C TYR A 55 -13.20 2.48 15.33
N LEU A 56 -12.66 3.68 15.59
CA LEU A 56 -13.14 4.60 16.64
C LEU A 56 -13.97 5.79 16.14
N ASP A 57 -14.35 5.81 14.86
CA ASP A 57 -15.26 6.82 14.26
C ASP A 57 -16.49 6.18 13.58
#